data_AF-A0A358B2C5-F1
#
_entry.id   AF-A0A358B2C5-F1
#
_cell.length_a   1.000
_cell.length_b   1.000
_cell.length_c   1.000
_cell.angle_alpha   90.00
_cell.angle_beta   90.00
_cell.angle_gamma   90.00
#
_symmetry.space_group_name_H-M   'P 1'
#
loop_
_entity.id
_entity.type
_entity.pdbx_description
1 polymer ?
#
loop_
_entity_poly.entity_id
_entity_poly.type
_entity_poly.pdbx_seq_one_letter_code
_entity_poly.pdbx_strand_id
1 'polypeptide(L)'
;MAEVDRFAEHLRGILESPMPTGTHPQELTPARLLLGSAARELLWRFHMAVEQAQAAGGELEQVRAYASKATEQAARIAGVLTLWGDLDASEVTAQAMGWGVALAQFHLTEAKRLAEAGAISADTNRAETLRKWLLESWQHPEVLPRDILRFGPNSLREAKALRDPLAMLVNHGWLARLPEGTEVRGASRKEAYRIVRPPHAV
;
A
#
# COMPACT_ATOMS: atom_id res chain seq x y z
N MET A 1 -32.74 -1.29 18.19
CA MET A 1 -32.65 -2.73 18.49
C MET A 1 -33.06 -3.62 17.32
N ALA A 2 -34.06 -3.25 16.49
CA ALA A 2 -34.57 -4.14 15.43
C ALA A 2 -33.61 -4.60 14.31
N GLU A 3 -32.59 -3.82 13.91
CA GLU A 3 -31.76 -4.17 12.74
C GLU A 3 -30.73 -5.26 13.03
N VAL A 4 -30.14 -5.26 14.23
CA VAL A 4 -29.18 -6.29 14.65
C VAL A 4 -29.89 -7.62 14.84
N ASP A 5 -31.10 -7.60 15.41
CA ASP A 5 -31.92 -8.79 15.59
C ASP A 5 -32.31 -9.40 14.23
N ARG A 6 -32.76 -8.57 13.27
CA ARG A 6 -33.09 -9.03 11.90
C ARG A 6 -31.88 -9.63 11.19
N PHE A 7 -30.70 -9.03 11.34
CA PHE A 7 -29.46 -9.57 10.80
C PHE A 7 -29.14 -10.95 11.41
N ALA A 8 -29.27 -11.09 12.73
CA ALA A 8 -29.00 -12.34 13.43
C ALA A 8 -30.01 -13.45 13.06
N GLU A 9 -31.28 -13.11 12.89
CA GLU A 9 -32.32 -14.03 12.41
C GLU A 9 -32.01 -14.51 10.99
N HIS A 10 -31.62 -13.59 10.10
CA HIS A 10 -31.26 -13.93 8.72
C HIS A 10 -30.02 -14.82 8.65
N LEU A 11 -28.98 -14.49 9.42
CA LEU A 11 -27.77 -15.32 9.55
C LEU A 11 -28.12 -16.73 10.03
N ARG A 12 -28.98 -16.84 11.06
CA ARG A 12 -29.43 -18.13 11.59
C ARG A 12 -30.15 -18.94 10.51
N GLY A 13 -31.06 -18.32 9.75
CA GLY A 13 -31.77 -18.99 8.66
C GLY A 13 -30.82 -19.57 7.60
N ILE A 14 -29.77 -18.82 7.23
CA ILE A 14 -28.73 -19.32 6.31
C ILE A 14 -27.95 -20.48 6.92
N LEU A 15 -27.51 -20.37 8.18
CA LEU A 15 -26.70 -21.39 8.85
C LEU A 15 -27.46 -22.69 9.13
N GLU A 16 -28.78 -22.61 9.32
CA GLU A 16 -29.67 -23.76 9.51
C GLU A 16 -30.13 -24.37 8.19
N SER A 17 -29.85 -23.73 7.05
CA SER A 17 -30.19 -24.27 5.73
C SER A 17 -29.39 -25.53 5.42
N PRO A 18 -30.00 -26.56 4.81
CA PRO A 18 -29.26 -27.74 4.39
C PRO A 18 -28.11 -27.38 3.45
N MET A 19 -26.91 -27.90 3.74
CA MET A 19 -25.76 -27.72 2.85
C MET A 19 -26.04 -28.40 1.50
N PRO A 20 -25.63 -27.80 0.37
CA PRO A 20 -25.82 -28.41 -0.94
C PRO A 20 -24.85 -29.58 -1.08
N THR A 21 -25.27 -30.78 -0.69
CA THR A 21 -24.51 -32.02 -0.81
C THR A 21 -25.10 -32.93 -1.88
N GLY A 22 -24.26 -33.64 -2.62
CA GLY A 22 -24.66 -34.59 -3.64
C GLY A 22 -25.02 -35.97 -3.07
N THR A 23 -24.56 -37.03 -3.72
CA THR A 23 -24.74 -38.42 -3.26
C THR A 23 -23.97 -38.74 -1.98
N HIS A 24 -22.94 -37.94 -1.65
CA HIS A 24 -22.13 -38.09 -0.45
C HIS A 24 -22.33 -36.89 0.49
N PRO A 25 -22.71 -37.11 1.77
CA PRO A 25 -22.97 -36.02 2.72
C PRO A 25 -21.70 -35.24 3.13
N GLN A 26 -20.51 -35.72 2.75
CA GLN A 26 -19.22 -35.06 3.00
C GLN A 26 -18.72 -34.28 1.77
N GLU A 27 -19.47 -34.27 0.66
CA GLU A 27 -19.09 -33.60 -0.59
C GLU A 27 -20.09 -32.50 -0.91
N LEU A 28 -19.59 -31.27 -1.03
CA LEU A 28 -20.40 -30.13 -1.43
C LEU A 28 -20.55 -30.09 -2.96
N THR A 29 -21.78 -29.88 -3.42
CA THR A 29 -22.16 -29.68 -4.82
C THR A 29 -22.89 -28.35 -4.98
N PRO A 30 -22.22 -27.20 -4.70
CA PRO A 30 -22.87 -25.90 -4.77
C PRO A 30 -23.24 -25.54 -6.21
N ALA A 31 -24.36 -24.85 -6.39
CA ALA A 31 -24.74 -24.30 -7.68
C ALA A 31 -23.73 -23.23 -8.13
N ARG A 32 -23.46 -23.17 -9.44
CA ARG A 32 -22.62 -22.12 -10.00
C ARG A 32 -23.42 -20.84 -10.13
N LEU A 33 -23.12 -19.86 -9.28
CA LEU A 33 -23.68 -18.51 -9.39
C LEU A 33 -23.07 -17.79 -10.59
N LEU A 34 -23.89 -17.46 -11.59
CA LEU A 34 -23.44 -16.76 -12.79
C LEU A 34 -23.42 -15.25 -12.59
N LEU A 35 -22.68 -14.53 -13.43
CA LEU A 35 -22.81 -13.08 -13.52
C LEU A 35 -23.86 -12.75 -14.58
N GLY A 36 -24.92 -12.02 -14.18
CA GLY A 36 -25.86 -11.44 -15.12
C GLY A 36 -25.13 -10.49 -16.09
N SER A 37 -25.70 -10.27 -17.27
CA SER A 37 -25.06 -9.49 -18.34
C SER A 37 -24.65 -8.08 -17.89
N ALA A 38 -25.55 -7.37 -17.20
CA ALA A 38 -25.29 -6.05 -16.66
C ALA A 38 -24.27 -6.04 -15.51
N ALA A 39 -24.25 -7.08 -14.67
CA ALA A 39 -23.22 -7.25 -13.63
C ALA A 39 -21.84 -7.45 -14.26
N ARG A 40 -21.76 -8.28 -15.31
CA ARG A 40 -20.51 -8.52 -16.04
C ARG A 40 -19.96 -7.23 -16.67
N GLU A 41 -20.82 -6.40 -17.26
CA GLU A 41 -20.43 -5.12 -17.83
C GLU A 41 -19.89 -4.16 -16.76
N LEU A 42 -20.54 -4.07 -15.58
CA LEU A 42 -20.05 -3.25 -14.47
C LEU A 42 -18.67 -3.73 -13.98
N LEU A 43 -18.51 -5.04 -13.81
CA LEU A 43 -17.24 -5.64 -13.39
C LEU A 43 -16.13 -5.38 -14.42
N TRP A 44 -16.45 -5.48 -15.72
CA TRP A 44 -15.50 -5.19 -16.80
C TRP A 44 -15.04 -3.73 -16.80
N ARG A 45 -15.97 -2.78 -16.63
CA ARG A 45 -15.61 -1.35 -16.53
C ARG A 45 -14.72 -1.07 -15.33
N PHE A 46 -15.02 -1.69 -14.19
CA PHE A 46 -14.19 -1.58 -13.00
C PHE A 46 -12.79 -2.16 -13.23
N HIS A 47 -12.70 -3.34 -13.86
CA HIS A 47 -11.44 -3.94 -14.25
C HIS A 47 -10.59 -3.00 -15.11
N MET A 48 -11.17 -2.45 -16.19
CA MET A 48 -10.46 -1.52 -17.08
C MET A 48 -9.94 -0.29 -16.35
N ALA A 49 -10.74 0.29 -15.44
CA ALA A 49 -10.33 1.44 -14.64
C ALA A 49 -9.14 1.10 -13.71
N VAL A 50 -9.19 -0.05 -13.04
CA VAL A 50 -8.13 -0.52 -12.15
C VAL A 50 -6.85 -0.86 -12.92
N GLU A 51 -6.95 -1.49 -14.09
CA GLU A 51 -5.80 -1.76 -14.96
C GLU A 51 -5.12 -0.48 -15.45
N GLN A 52 -5.92 0.51 -15.89
CA GLN A 52 -5.38 1.81 -16.30
C GLN A 52 -4.65 2.52 -15.13
N ALA A 53 -5.23 2.50 -13.94
CA ALA A 53 -4.64 3.13 -12.76
C ALA A 53 -3.35 2.42 -12.28
N GLN A 54 -3.14 1.15 -12.63
CA GLN A 54 -1.92 0.39 -12.31
C GLN A 54 -0.73 0.69 -13.24
N ALA A 55 -0.94 1.39 -14.35
CA ALA A 55 0.12 1.74 -15.30
C ALA A 55 1.30 2.48 -14.63
N ALA A 56 2.45 2.53 -15.30
CA ALA A 56 3.59 3.32 -14.81
C ALA A 56 3.18 4.79 -14.64
N GLY A 57 3.47 5.38 -13.47
CA GLY A 57 3.01 6.72 -13.10
C GLY A 57 1.53 6.83 -12.74
N GLY A 58 0.77 5.72 -12.77
CA GLY A 58 -0.64 5.67 -12.40
C GLY A 58 -0.85 5.66 -10.89
N GLU A 59 -2.07 6.01 -10.47
CA GLU A 59 -2.43 6.16 -9.05
C GLU A 59 -2.22 4.89 -8.20
N LEU A 60 -2.27 3.71 -8.82
CA LEU A 60 -2.14 2.41 -8.15
C LEU A 60 -0.80 1.73 -8.42
N GLU A 61 0.18 2.41 -9.04
CA GLU A 61 1.49 1.84 -9.34
C GLU A 61 2.16 1.21 -8.10
N GLN A 62 2.08 1.88 -6.95
CA GLN A 62 2.73 1.43 -5.71
C GLN A 62 1.98 0.28 -5.02
N VAL A 63 0.76 -0.05 -5.45
CA VAL A 63 -0.08 -1.10 -4.86
C VAL A 63 -0.59 -2.11 -5.90
N ARG A 64 0.14 -2.31 -7.01
CA ARG A 64 -0.21 -3.25 -8.09
C ARG A 64 -0.64 -4.63 -7.58
N ALA A 65 0.11 -5.22 -6.64
CA ALA A 65 -0.20 -6.54 -6.09
C ALA A 65 -1.59 -6.64 -5.43
N TYR A 66 -2.09 -5.52 -4.88
CA TYR A 66 -3.43 -5.39 -4.33
C TYR A 66 -4.46 -5.03 -5.41
N ALA A 67 -4.12 -4.07 -6.27
CA ALA A 67 -4.96 -3.59 -7.35
C ALA A 67 -5.34 -4.70 -8.34
N SER A 68 -4.39 -5.54 -8.75
CA SER A 68 -4.64 -6.64 -9.71
C SER A 68 -5.68 -7.66 -9.20
N LYS A 69 -5.96 -7.69 -7.89
CA LYS A 69 -6.95 -8.58 -7.27
C LYS A 69 -8.30 -7.91 -7.05
N ALA A 70 -8.39 -6.58 -7.17
CA ALA A 70 -9.58 -5.83 -6.79
C ALA A 70 -10.82 -6.26 -7.60
N THR A 71 -10.65 -6.57 -8.88
CA THR A 71 -11.75 -7.05 -9.74
C THR A 71 -12.31 -8.39 -9.24
N GLU A 72 -11.44 -9.36 -8.96
CA GLU A 72 -11.85 -10.65 -8.41
C GLU A 72 -12.53 -10.49 -7.03
N GLN A 73 -12.02 -9.60 -6.19
CA GLN A 73 -12.62 -9.30 -4.89
C GLN A 73 -14.01 -8.68 -5.02
N ALA A 74 -14.20 -7.73 -5.95
CA ALA A 74 -15.51 -7.16 -6.24
C ALA A 74 -16.52 -8.25 -6.61
N ALA A 75 -16.14 -9.19 -7.47
CA ALA A 75 -16.99 -10.30 -7.87
C ALA A 75 -17.33 -11.25 -6.71
N ARG A 76 -16.35 -11.58 -5.85
CA ARG A 76 -16.58 -12.41 -4.65
C ARG A 76 -17.54 -11.76 -3.68
N ILE A 77 -17.33 -10.47 -3.37
CA ILE A 77 -18.20 -9.70 -2.48
C ILE A 77 -19.62 -9.63 -3.06
N ALA A 78 -19.76 -9.34 -4.35
CA ALA A 78 -21.04 -9.32 -5.03
C ALA A 78 -21.77 -10.68 -4.95
N GLY A 79 -21.04 -11.78 -5.11
CA GLY A 79 -21.59 -13.13 -4.95
C GLY A 79 -22.09 -13.40 -3.53
N VAL A 80 -21.30 -13.03 -2.51
CA VAL A 80 -21.72 -13.13 -1.10
C VAL A 80 -22.96 -12.28 -0.83
N LEU A 81 -23.01 -11.04 -1.29
CA LEU A 81 -24.18 -10.16 -1.10
C LEU A 81 -25.43 -10.68 -1.83
N THR A 82 -25.24 -11.32 -2.98
CA THR A 82 -26.33 -11.96 -3.73
C THR A 82 -26.92 -13.11 -2.92
N LEU A 83 -26.09 -14.06 -2.47
CA LEU A 83 -26.53 -15.23 -1.69
C LEU A 83 -26.98 -14.87 -0.28
N TRP A 84 -26.45 -13.79 0.28
CA TRP A 84 -26.98 -13.21 1.50
C TRP A 84 -28.42 -12.73 1.30
N GLY A 85 -28.78 -12.15 0.16
CA GLY A 85 -30.17 -11.76 -0.09
C GLY A 85 -31.09 -12.95 -0.35
N ASP A 86 -30.62 -13.92 -1.14
CA ASP A 86 -31.39 -15.08 -1.59
C ASP A 86 -30.44 -16.25 -1.93
N LEU A 87 -30.54 -17.36 -1.19
CA LEU A 87 -29.70 -18.55 -1.39
C LEU A 87 -30.02 -19.30 -2.70
N ASP A 88 -31.23 -19.11 -3.25
CA ASP A 88 -31.68 -19.73 -4.49
C ASP A 88 -31.39 -18.86 -5.72
N ALA A 89 -30.74 -17.71 -5.53
CA ALA A 89 -30.38 -16.80 -6.61
C ALA A 89 -29.52 -17.51 -7.68
N SER A 90 -29.93 -17.37 -8.94
CA SER A 90 -29.23 -17.99 -10.09
C SER A 90 -28.10 -17.12 -10.65
N GLU A 91 -28.14 -15.82 -10.40
CA GLU A 91 -27.14 -14.87 -10.91
C GLU A 91 -26.89 -13.67 -10.00
N VAL A 92 -25.68 -13.12 -10.08
CA VAL A 92 -25.32 -11.82 -9.52
C VAL A 92 -25.97 -10.72 -10.35
N THR A 93 -26.79 -9.91 -9.68
CA THR A 93 -27.46 -8.76 -10.30
C THR A 93 -26.50 -7.58 -10.46
N ALA A 94 -26.86 -6.62 -11.32
CA ALA A 94 -26.10 -5.38 -11.47
C ALA A 94 -25.99 -4.60 -10.15
N GLN A 95 -27.04 -4.62 -9.33
CA GLN A 95 -27.06 -3.95 -8.03
C GLN A 95 -26.04 -4.59 -7.07
N ALA A 96 -26.06 -5.92 -6.94
CA ALA A 96 -25.10 -6.63 -6.10
C ALA A 96 -23.66 -6.42 -6.57
N MET A 97 -23.43 -6.39 -7.88
CA MET A 97 -22.12 -6.05 -8.43
C MET A 97 -21.69 -4.62 -8.10
N GLY A 98 -22.60 -3.65 -8.20
CA GLY A 98 -22.35 -2.27 -7.81
C GLY A 98 -21.88 -2.15 -6.36
N TRP A 99 -22.53 -2.88 -5.43
CA TRP A 99 -22.09 -2.95 -4.03
C TRP A 99 -20.72 -3.61 -3.88
N GLY A 100 -20.47 -4.72 -4.57
CA GLY A 100 -19.17 -5.40 -4.57
C GLY A 100 -18.03 -4.50 -5.07
N VAL A 101 -18.25 -3.77 -6.16
CA VAL A 101 -17.31 -2.79 -6.70
C VAL A 101 -17.06 -1.66 -5.70
N ALA A 102 -18.11 -1.10 -5.08
CA ALA A 102 -17.96 -0.03 -4.10
C ALA A 102 -17.09 -0.46 -2.90
N LEU A 103 -17.33 -1.65 -2.36
CA LEU A 103 -16.55 -2.19 -1.23
C LEU A 103 -15.11 -2.53 -1.63
N ALA A 104 -14.91 -3.15 -2.80
CA ALA A 104 -13.56 -3.45 -3.30
C ALA A 104 -12.75 -2.17 -3.55
N GLN A 105 -13.38 -1.13 -4.12
CA GLN A 105 -12.77 0.17 -4.34
C GLN A 105 -12.37 0.84 -3.04
N PHE A 106 -13.24 0.81 -2.02
CA PHE A 106 -12.92 1.35 -0.70
C PHE A 106 -11.66 0.69 -0.10
N HIS A 107 -11.60 -0.64 -0.10
CA HIS A 107 -10.45 -1.36 0.45
C HIS A 107 -9.17 -1.16 -0.38
N LEU A 108 -9.29 -1.01 -1.69
CA LEU A 108 -8.16 -0.68 -2.56
C LEU A 108 -7.60 0.71 -2.26
N THR A 109 -8.46 1.70 -2.09
CA THR A 109 -8.06 3.06 -1.70
C THR A 109 -7.41 3.06 -0.31
N GLU A 110 -7.91 2.25 0.63
CA GLU A 110 -7.32 2.13 1.95
C GLU A 110 -5.94 1.45 1.92
N ALA A 111 -5.77 0.41 1.09
CA ALA A 111 -4.47 -0.23 0.87
C ALA A 111 -3.45 0.76 0.28
N LYS A 112 -3.87 1.61 -0.68
CA LYS A 112 -3.06 2.71 -1.22
C LYS A 112 -2.65 3.68 -0.11
N ARG A 113 -3.61 4.15 0.68
CA ARG A 113 -3.37 5.11 1.77
C ARG A 113 -2.34 4.58 2.78
N LEU A 114 -2.46 3.31 3.16
CA LEU A 114 -1.53 2.65 4.08
C LEU A 114 -0.14 2.48 3.47
N ALA A 115 -0.04 2.11 2.19
CA ALA A 115 1.23 2.00 1.49
C ALA A 115 1.96 3.35 1.40
N GLU A 116 1.24 4.42 1.08
CA GLU A 116 1.78 5.78 1.01
C GLU A 116 2.27 6.27 2.38
N ALA A 117 1.48 6.08 3.44
CA ALA A 117 1.88 6.43 4.81
C ALA A 117 3.10 5.61 5.28
N GLY A 118 3.14 4.32 4.95
CA GLY A 118 4.26 3.44 5.24
C GLY A 118 5.56 3.89 4.56
N ALA A 119 5.50 4.27 3.28
CA ALA A 119 6.64 4.78 2.54
C ALA A 119 7.22 6.06 3.18
N ILE A 120 6.36 7.03 3.53
CA ILE A 120 6.77 8.26 4.22
C ILE A 120 7.51 7.92 5.53
N SER A 121 6.96 7.00 6.33
CA SER A 121 7.59 6.60 7.61
C SER A 121 8.96 5.95 7.42
N ALA A 122 9.16 5.17 6.36
CA ALA A 122 10.43 4.50 6.08
C ALA A 122 11.52 5.52 5.71
N ASP A 123 11.19 6.52 4.89
CA ASP A 123 12.14 7.56 4.49
C ASP A 123 12.48 8.50 5.65
N THR A 124 11.50 8.87 6.48
CA THR A 124 11.75 9.62 7.72
C THR A 124 12.64 8.83 8.69
N ASN A 125 12.39 7.53 8.88
CA ASN A 125 13.22 6.69 9.74
C ASN A 125 14.67 6.57 9.23
N ARG A 126 14.85 6.44 7.91
CA ARG A 126 16.19 6.45 7.28
C ARG A 126 16.89 7.79 7.48
N ALA A 127 16.19 8.92 7.33
CA ALA A 127 16.74 10.25 7.57
C ALA A 127 17.16 10.44 9.04
N GLU A 128 16.33 10.05 10.00
CA GLU A 128 16.70 10.09 11.42
C GLU A 128 17.86 9.15 11.74
N THR A 129 17.90 7.96 11.14
CA THR A 129 19.03 7.02 11.30
C THR A 129 20.33 7.63 10.76
N LEU A 130 20.27 8.29 9.60
CA LEU A 130 21.41 9.02 9.04
C LEU A 130 21.85 10.15 9.98
N ARG A 131 20.91 10.97 10.46
CA ARG A 131 21.18 12.09 11.36
C ARG A 131 21.86 11.65 12.64
N LYS A 132 21.34 10.61 13.31
CA LYS A 132 21.96 10.06 14.53
C LYS A 132 23.38 9.58 14.26
N TRP A 133 23.59 8.81 13.19
CA TRP A 133 24.93 8.36 12.83
C TRP A 133 25.90 9.52 12.55
N LEU A 134 25.46 10.58 11.85
CA LEU A 134 26.27 11.76 11.57
C LEU A 134 26.66 12.54 12.84
N LEU A 135 25.77 12.60 13.84
CA LEU A 135 26.00 13.34 15.06
C LEU A 135 26.78 12.53 16.11
N GLU A 136 26.54 11.23 16.18
CA GLU A 136 27.05 10.36 17.26
C GLU A 136 28.29 9.57 16.83
N SER A 137 28.40 9.16 15.57
CA SER A 137 29.45 8.25 15.10
C SER A 137 30.45 8.90 14.15
N TRP A 138 30.02 9.87 13.34
CA TRP A 138 30.88 10.52 12.36
C TRP A 138 31.74 11.63 12.98
N GLN A 139 33.06 11.55 12.75
CA GLN A 139 34.03 12.39 13.44
C GLN A 139 34.36 13.71 12.72
N HIS A 140 34.07 13.80 11.41
CA HIS A 140 34.45 14.96 10.62
C HIS A 140 33.29 15.97 10.49
N PRO A 141 33.58 17.28 10.38
CA PRO A 141 32.53 18.29 10.16
C PRO A 141 31.88 18.17 8.79
N GLU A 142 32.59 17.59 7.80
CA GLU A 142 32.06 17.30 6.48
C GLU A 142 31.91 15.79 6.22
N VAL A 143 30.85 15.46 5.48
CA VAL A 143 30.53 14.11 5.02
C VAL A 143 30.33 14.10 3.50
N LEU A 144 30.76 13.02 2.87
CA LEU A 144 30.54 12.77 1.44
C LEU A 144 29.52 11.65 1.28
N PRO A 145 28.70 11.63 0.20
CA PRO A 145 27.79 10.50 -0.07
C PRO A 145 28.50 9.14 -0.03
N ARG A 146 29.71 9.04 -0.60
CA ARG A 146 30.51 7.80 -0.58
C ARG A 146 30.87 7.34 0.84
N ASP A 147 31.04 8.26 1.77
CA ASP A 147 31.42 7.92 3.15
C ASP A 147 30.21 7.32 3.87
N ILE A 148 29.01 7.85 3.59
CA ILE A 148 27.74 7.29 4.09
C ILE A 148 27.51 5.90 3.50
N LEU A 149 27.72 5.72 2.19
CA LEU A 149 27.57 4.41 1.55
C LEU A 149 28.53 3.36 2.10
N ARG A 150 29.74 3.76 2.52
CA ARG A 150 30.79 2.85 2.99
C ARG A 150 30.75 2.58 4.50
N PHE A 151 30.54 3.62 5.30
CA PHE A 151 30.67 3.57 6.77
C PHE A 151 29.34 3.81 7.49
N GLY A 152 28.32 4.26 6.77
CA GLY A 152 27.02 4.56 7.33
C GLY A 152 26.19 3.32 7.69
N PRO A 153 25.01 3.56 8.28
CA PRO A 153 24.04 2.54 8.64
C PRO A 153 23.69 1.63 7.45
N ASN A 154 23.46 0.34 7.71
CA ASN A 154 23.22 -0.67 6.66
C ASN A 154 22.07 -0.28 5.72
N SER A 155 21.00 0.34 6.24
CA SER A 155 19.83 0.79 5.48
C SER A 155 20.11 1.91 4.48
N LEU A 156 21.31 2.50 4.50
CA LEU A 156 21.73 3.65 3.70
C LEU A 156 22.92 3.33 2.78
N ARG A 157 23.34 2.06 2.67
CA ARG A 157 24.50 1.64 1.87
C ARG A 157 24.23 1.58 0.36
N GLU A 158 22.98 1.74 -0.06
CA GLU A 158 22.59 1.83 -1.46
C GLU A 158 22.32 3.29 -1.85
N ALA A 159 22.84 3.71 -3.01
CA ALA A 159 22.70 5.08 -3.49
C ALA A 159 21.22 5.51 -3.62
N LYS A 160 20.35 4.60 -4.06
CA LYS A 160 18.90 4.85 -4.17
C LYS A 160 18.26 5.11 -2.80
N ALA A 161 18.63 4.34 -1.79
CA ALA A 161 18.11 4.48 -0.43
C ALA A 161 18.68 5.69 0.33
N LEU A 162 19.84 6.20 -0.09
CA LEU A 162 20.48 7.38 0.52
C LEU A 162 19.93 8.71 -0.01
N ARG A 163 19.50 8.76 -1.28
CA ARG A 163 19.15 10.01 -1.96
C ARG A 163 18.10 10.83 -1.20
N ASP A 164 16.97 10.22 -0.85
CA ASP A 164 15.85 10.94 -0.24
C ASP A 164 16.11 11.30 1.23
N PRO A 165 16.69 10.42 2.08
CA PRO A 165 17.17 10.79 3.41
C PRO A 165 18.17 11.95 3.41
N LEU A 166 19.13 11.95 2.47
CA LEU A 166 20.13 13.01 2.36
C LEU A 166 19.48 14.35 1.99
N ALA A 167 18.58 14.35 1.01
CA ALA A 167 17.83 15.54 0.62
C ALA A 167 16.95 16.06 1.77
N MET A 168 16.32 15.16 2.53
CA MET A 168 15.51 15.50 3.71
C MET A 168 16.36 16.22 4.77
N LEU A 169 17.55 15.71 5.10
CA LEU A 169 18.44 16.38 6.05
C LEU A 169 18.95 17.74 5.57
N VAL A 170 19.14 17.93 4.26
CA VAL A 170 19.47 19.24 3.69
C VAL A 170 18.29 20.21 3.82
N ASN A 171 17.09 19.78 3.43
CA ASN A 171 15.88 20.60 3.49
C ASN A 171 15.53 21.02 4.93
N HIS A 172 15.76 20.15 5.90
CA HIS A 172 15.54 20.44 7.33
C HIS A 172 16.74 21.11 8.02
N GLY A 173 17.79 21.47 7.28
CA GLY A 173 18.92 22.25 7.80
C GLY A 173 19.89 21.47 8.70
N TRP A 174 19.82 20.13 8.73
CA TRP A 174 20.80 19.27 9.42
C TRP A 174 22.09 19.10 8.60
N LEU A 175 22.01 19.26 7.28
CA LEU A 175 23.14 19.27 6.36
C LEU A 175 23.12 20.53 5.49
N ALA A 176 24.29 21.11 5.25
CA ALA A 176 24.47 22.20 4.30
C ALA A 176 25.32 21.71 3.12
N ARG A 177 24.78 21.79 1.90
CA ARG A 177 25.54 21.43 0.70
C ARG A 177 26.67 22.42 0.48
N LEU A 178 27.90 21.92 0.33
CA LEU A 178 29.07 22.73 0.04
C LEU A 178 29.14 23.04 -1.46
N PRO A 179 29.72 24.20 -1.86
CA PRO A 179 29.93 24.54 -3.26
C PRO A 179 30.70 23.45 -4.00
N GLU A 180 30.39 23.24 -5.27
CA GLU A 180 31.15 22.31 -6.11
C GLU A 180 32.62 22.74 -6.17
N GLY A 181 33.51 21.76 -6.08
CA GLY A 181 34.94 21.99 -6.10
C GLY A 181 35.54 22.28 -4.73
N THR A 182 34.73 22.41 -3.67
CA THR A 182 35.21 22.59 -2.30
C THR A 182 36.21 21.49 -1.94
N GLU A 183 37.35 21.89 -1.41
CA GLU A 183 38.38 20.95 -0.97
C GLU A 183 37.99 20.33 0.37
N VAL A 184 37.80 19.01 0.40
CA VAL A 184 37.48 18.26 1.62
C VAL A 184 38.47 17.12 1.77
N ARG A 185 39.24 17.17 2.85
CA ARG A 185 40.32 16.22 3.17
C ARG A 185 41.34 16.12 2.01
N GLY A 186 41.88 17.26 1.58
CA GLY A 186 42.99 17.34 0.62
C GLY A 186 42.63 17.07 -0.85
N ALA A 187 41.35 17.05 -1.20
CA ALA A 187 40.94 16.90 -2.59
C ALA A 187 39.61 17.60 -2.86
N SER A 188 39.52 18.20 -4.05
CA SER A 188 38.31 18.83 -4.58
C SER A 188 37.18 17.82 -4.75
N ARG A 189 35.97 18.16 -4.28
CA ARG A 189 34.79 17.28 -4.31
C ARG A 189 33.68 17.87 -5.15
N LYS A 190 33.09 17.03 -6.01
CA LYS A 190 31.86 17.37 -6.74
C LYS A 190 30.64 17.50 -5.83
N GLU A 191 30.62 16.72 -4.75
CA GLU A 191 29.51 16.69 -3.81
C GLU A 191 30.03 16.44 -2.39
N ALA A 192 29.73 17.37 -1.50
CA ALA A 192 30.09 17.32 -0.09
C ALA A 192 29.06 18.10 0.75
N TYR A 193 28.89 17.70 2.00
CA TYR A 193 27.94 18.29 2.93
C TYR A 193 28.63 18.63 4.24
N ARG A 194 28.35 19.82 4.78
CA ARG A 194 28.72 20.20 6.15
C ARG A 194 27.59 19.80 7.11
N ILE A 195 27.96 19.16 8.21
CA ILE A 195 27.03 18.76 9.26
C ILE A 195 26.72 19.98 10.12
N VAL A 196 25.45 20.34 10.20
CA VAL A 196 24.97 21.42 11.06
C VAL A 196 24.69 20.83 12.43
N ARG A 197 25.57 21.11 13.39
CA ARG A 197 25.35 20.79 14.80
C ARG A 197 24.63 21.98 15.43
N PRO A 198 23.38 21.84 15.91
CA PRO A 198 22.76 22.93 16.66
C PRO A 198 23.68 23.28 17.84
N PRO A 199 23.95 24.57 18.09
CA PRO A 199 24.68 24.97 19.28
C PRO A 199 23.93 24.41 20.49
N HIS A 200 24.65 23.74 21.38
CA HIS A 200 24.10 23.12 22.57
C HIS A 200 23.12 24.07 23.27
N ALA A 201 21.84 23.68 23.35
CA ALA A 201 21.02 24.09 24.48
C ALA A 201 21.65 23.37 25.67
N VAL A 202 22.44 24.13 26.43
CA VAL A 202 22.94 23.75 27.76
C VAL A 202 21.74 23.52 28.69
#